data_AF-A0A5K1GTF8-F1
#
_entry.id   AF-A0A5K1GTF8-F1
#
_cell.length_a   1.000
_cell.length_b   1.000
_cell.length_c   1.000
_cell.angle_alpha   90.00
_cell.angle_beta   90.00
_cell.angle_gamma   90.00
#
_symmetry.space_group_name_H-M   'P 1'
#
loop_
_entity.id
_entity.type
_entity.pdbx_description
1 polymer ?
#
loop_
_entity_poly.entity_id
_entity_poly.type
_entity_poly.pdbx_seq_one_letter_code
_entity_poly.pdbx_strand_id
1 'polypeptide(L)' 'NEALNGGGTLFVQKHPNLRVRVVHGNTLTAAVILNEIPKDVKEVFLTGATSKLGRAIALYLCRRGIRVL' A
#
# COMPACT_ATOMS: atom_id res chain seq x y z
N ASN A 1 6.59 10.39 -2.93
CA ASN A 1 7.83 9.74 -2.46
C ASN A 1 8.55 8.91 -3.51
N GLU A 2 7.91 7.96 -4.19
CA GLU A 2 8.64 7.15 -5.20
C GLU A 2 9.24 7.98 -6.34
N ALA A 3 8.54 9.01 -6.84
CA ALA A 3 9.08 9.91 -7.85
C ALA A 3 10.34 10.67 -7.38
N LEU A 4 10.53 10.83 -6.06
CA LEU A 4 11.66 11.55 -5.47
C LEU A 4 12.92 10.67 -5.32
N ASN A 5 12.76 9.35 -5.20
CA ASN A 5 13.89 8.42 -4.99
C ASN A 5 13.95 7.29 -6.04
N GLY A 6 13.17 7.40 -7.11
CA GLY A 6 13.07 6.39 -8.17
C GLY A 6 12.53 5.05 -7.68
N GLY A 7 11.66 5.06 -6.67
CA GLY A 7 11.15 3.84 -6.06
C GLY A 7 12.24 3.00 -5.37
N GLY A 8 13.16 3.66 -4.67
CA GLY A 8 14.30 3.01 -4.02
C GLY A 8 15.53 2.79 -4.91
N THR A 9 15.44 3.07 -6.21
CA THR A 9 16.59 2.98 -7.15
C THR A 9 17.77 3.84 -6.67
N LEU A 10 17.52 5.06 -6.20
CA LEU A 10 18.55 5.94 -5.66
C LEU A 10 19.28 5.32 -4.44
N PHE A 11 18.57 4.55 -3.62
CA PHE A 11 19.15 3.86 -2.47
C PHE A 11 20.06 2.71 -2.92
N VAL A 12 19.60 1.89 -3.86
CA VAL A 12 20.39 0.78 -4.41
C VAL A 12 21.66 1.30 -5.09
N GLN A 13 21.58 2.41 -5.83
CA GLN A 13 22.75 3.06 -6.44
C GLN A 13 23.77 3.55 -5.40
N LYS A 14 23.31 4.11 -4.27
CA LYS A 14 24.19 4.56 -3.19
C LYS A 14 24.83 3.41 -2.40
N HIS A 15 24.25 2.21 -2.46
CA HIS A 15 24.71 1.04 -1.73
C HIS A 15 24.93 -0.15 -2.67
N PRO A 16 25.99 -0.15 -3.50
CA PRO A 16 26.20 -1.17 -4.53
C PRO A 16 26.43 -2.58 -3.97
N ASN A 17 26.88 -2.70 -2.73
CA ASN A 17 27.15 -3.98 -2.05
C ASN A 17 25.97 -4.50 -1.23
N LEU A 18 24.75 -4.00 -1.47
CA LEU A 18 23.57 -4.40 -0.72
C LEU A 18 23.29 -5.89 -0.95
N ARG A 19 23.25 -6.67 0.13
CA ARG A 19 23.00 -8.13 0.08
C ARG A 19 21.53 -8.50 0.22
N VAL A 20 20.65 -7.51 0.30
CA VAL A 20 19.22 -7.67 0.55
C VAL A 20 18.42 -6.87 -0.48
N ARG A 21 17.21 -7.36 -0.80
CA ARG A 21 16.29 -6.67 -1.71
C ARG A 21 15.60 -5.53 -0.97
N VAL A 22 15.50 -4.38 -1.62
CA VAL A 22 14.76 -3.22 -1.10
C VAL A 22 13.36 -3.23 -1.68
N VAL A 23 12.36 -3.09 -0.82
CA VAL A 23 10.94 -2.99 -1.20
C VAL A 23 10.27 -1.88 -0.40
N HIS A 24 9.20 -1.30 -0.94
CA HIS A 24 8.48 -0.19 -0.30
C HIS A 24 7.59 -0.60 0.87
N GLY A 25 7.28 -1.88 1.03
CA GLY A 25 6.41 -2.37 2.11
C GLY A 25 4.90 -2.17 1.90
N ASN A 26 4.46 -1.53 0.81
CA ASN A 26 3.04 -1.22 0.57
C ASN A 26 2.09 -2.42 0.73
N THR A 27 2.48 -3.60 0.24
CA THR A 27 1.64 -4.81 0.35
C THR A 27 1.44 -5.24 1.79
N LEU A 28 2.50 -5.20 2.61
CA LEU A 28 2.41 -5.53 4.03
C LEU A 28 1.55 -4.50 4.77
N THR A 29 1.76 -3.21 4.49
CA THR A 29 0.91 -2.14 5.06
C THR A 29 -0.56 -2.34 4.70
N ALA A 30 -0.87 -2.68 3.44
CA ALA A 30 -2.24 -2.96 3.03
C ALA A 30 -2.83 -4.15 3.79
N ALA A 31 -2.07 -5.24 3.93
CA ALA A 31 -2.53 -6.44 4.64
C ALA A 31 -2.83 -6.15 6.12
N VAL A 32 -1.97 -5.38 6.80
CA VAL A 32 -2.20 -4.97 8.18
C VAL A 32 -3.46 -4.11 8.28
N ILE A 33 -3.59 -3.06 7.45
CA ILE A 33 -4.79 -2.20 7.47
C ILE A 33 -6.07 -3.03 7.26
N LEU A 34 -6.06 -3.94 6.29
CA LEU A 34 -7.22 -4.80 6.01
C LEU A 34 -7.55 -5.77 7.17
N ASN A 35 -6.56 -6.18 7.95
CA ASN A 35 -6.74 -7.03 9.12
C ASN A 35 -7.34 -6.27 10.32
N GLU A 36 -7.01 -5.00 10.45
CA GLU A 36 -7.54 -4.13 11.52
C GLU A 36 -8.99 -3.68 11.28
N ILE A 37 -9.48 -3.75 10.03
CA ILE A 37 -10.85 -3.39 9.70
C ILE A 37 -11.83 -4.45 10.26
N PRO A 38 -12.88 -4.06 11.01
CA PRO A 38 -13.91 -4.98 11.50
C PRO A 38 -14.56 -5.79 10.37
N LYS A 39 -14.78 -7.10 10.61
CA LYS A 39 -15.21 -8.05 9.58
C LYS A 39 -16.62 -7.80 9.04
N ASP A 40 -17.45 -7.10 9.80
CA ASP A 40 -18.86 -6.79 9.54
C ASP A 40 -19.09 -5.40 8.94
N VAL A 41 -18.01 -4.63 8.71
CA VAL A 41 -18.10 -3.29 8.12
C VAL A 41 -18.80 -3.32 6.75
N LYS A 42 -19.67 -2.35 6.51
CA LYS A 42 -20.40 -2.18 5.24
C LYS A 42 -19.89 -1.01 4.41
N GLU A 43 -19.26 -0.03 5.06
CA GLU A 43 -18.79 1.19 4.43
C GLU A 43 -17.50 1.69 5.10
N VAL A 44 -16.55 2.15 4.29
CA VAL A 44 -15.28 2.73 4.74
C VAL A 44 -15.06 4.05 4.00
N PHE A 45 -14.72 5.10 4.74
CA PHE A 45 -14.20 6.33 4.17
C PHE A 45 -12.69 6.20 3.98
N LEU A 46 -12.20 6.25 2.74
CA LEU A 46 -10.80 5.98 2.43
C LEU A 46 -10.12 7.20 1.79
N THR A 47 -9.35 7.92 2.60
CA THR A 47 -8.50 9.00 2.10
C THR A 47 -7.29 8.44 1.33
N GLY A 48 -6.83 9.18 0.32
CA GLY A 48 -5.67 8.76 -0.48
C GLY A 48 -5.92 7.54 -1.37
N ALA A 49 -7.17 7.25 -1.73
CA ALA A 49 -7.56 6.12 -2.59
C ALA A 49 -6.92 6.12 -3.99
N THR A 50 -6.37 7.25 -4.45
CA THR A 50 -5.63 7.37 -5.72
C THR A 50 -4.15 6.96 -5.61
N SER A 51 -3.61 6.81 -4.39
CA SER A 51 -2.25 6.31 -4.17
C SER A 51 -2.13 4.82 -4.50
N LYS A 52 -0.90 4.32 -4.71
CA LYS A 52 -0.66 2.88 -4.94
C LYS A 52 -1.24 2.00 -3.82
N LEU A 53 -1.03 2.41 -2.57
CA LEU A 53 -1.53 1.71 -1.38
C LEU A 53 -3.05 1.84 -1.26
N GLY A 54 -3.56 3.08 -1.29
CA GLY A 54 -4.99 3.35 -1.15
C GLY A 54 -5.81 2.67 -2.24
N ARG A 55 -5.32 2.66 -3.48
CA ARG A 55 -5.99 1.97 -4.59
C ARG A 55 -6.06 0.46 -4.36
N ALA A 56 -5.01 -0.16 -3.84
CA ALA A 56 -5.00 -1.59 -3.52
C ALA A 56 -6.03 -1.94 -2.44
N ILE A 57 -6.11 -1.12 -1.39
CA ILE A 57 -7.09 -1.29 -0.30
C ILE A 57 -8.51 -1.08 -0.83
N ALA A 58 -8.76 0.02 -1.56
CA ALA A 58 -10.06 0.33 -2.15
C ALA A 58 -10.57 -0.83 -3.03
N LEU A 59 -9.72 -1.32 -3.95
CA LEU A 59 -10.08 -2.41 -4.84
C LEU A 59 -10.36 -3.71 -4.07
N TYR A 60 -9.60 -3.99 -3.00
CA TYR A 60 -9.84 -5.17 -2.18
C TYR A 60 -11.19 -5.09 -1.46
N LEU A 61 -11.50 -3.96 -0.82
CA LEU A 61 -12.76 -3.73 -0.10
C LEU A 61 -13.97 -3.79 -1.05
N CYS A 62 -13.89 -3.10 -2.20
CA CYS A 62 -14.95 -3.11 -3.21
C CYS A 62 -15.23 -4.52 -3.75
N ARG A 63 -14.20 -5.35 -3.95
CA ARG A 63 -14.37 -6.77 -4.37
C ARG A 63 -15.09 -7.62 -3.34
N ARG A 64 -15.11 -7.21 -2.07
CA ARG A 64 -15.85 -7.86 -0.98
C ARG A 64 -17.24 -7.25 -0.74
N GLY A 65 -17.68 -6.34 -1.62
CA GLY A 65 -18.98 -5.68 -1.51
C GLY A 65 -19.05 -4.61 -0.41
N ILE A 66 -17.91 -4.15 0.10
CA ILE A 66 -17.84 -3.04 1.05
C ILE A 66 -17.83 -1.73 0.25
N ARG A 67 -18.69 -0.78 0.62
CA ARG A 67 -18.74 0.54 0.00
C ARG A 67 -17.50 1.35 0.42
N VAL A 68 -16.83 1.96 -0.54
CA VAL A 68 -15.70 2.87 -0.29
C VAL A 68 -16.12 4.28 -0.72
N LEU A 69 -16.02 5.23 0.22
CA LEU A 69 -16.26 6.67 0.03
C LEU A 69 -14.93 7.41 -0.11
#